data_AF-A0A1V6A0Q4-F1
#
_entry.id   AF-A0A1V6A0Q4-F1
#
_cell.length_a   1.000
_cell.length_b   1.000
_cell.length_c   1.000
_cell.angle_alpha   90.00
_cell.angle_beta   90.00
_cell.angle_gamma   90.00
#
_symmetry.space_group_name_H-M   'P 1'
#
loop_
_entity.id
_entity.type
_entity.pdbx_description
1 polymer ?
#
loop_
_entity_poly.entity_id
_entity_poly.type
_entity_poly.pdbx_seq_one_letter_code
_entity_poly.pdbx_strand_id
1 'polypeptide(L)'
;MEHCKAPSVGHLHEILTYAKSKLKQPITLGCMRPSGLYRKNLDIIYWMHGVKKIVMPHRTLVTILKKHQVKINIFNNCCALNI
;
A
#
# COMPACT_ATOMS: atom_id res chain seq x y z
N MET A 1 1.49 -16.39 12.53
CA MET A 1 1.74 -16.18 11.08
C MET A 1 3.05 -16.85 10.62
N GLU A 2 3.67 -17.71 11.43
CA GLU A 2 5.03 -18.23 11.16
C GLU A 2 5.11 -19.26 10.02
N HIS A 3 3.96 -19.78 9.56
CA HIS A 3 3.91 -20.82 8.51
C HIS A 3 2.99 -20.46 7.32
N CYS A 4 2.43 -19.25 7.29
CA CYS A 4 1.60 -18.81 6.17
C CYS A 4 2.47 -18.08 5.13
N LYS A 5 2.50 -18.59 3.89
CA LYS A 5 3.11 -17.87 2.78
C LYS A 5 2.31 -16.60 2.50
N ALA A 6 3.02 -15.51 2.22
CA ALA A 6 2.38 -14.30 1.73
C ALA A 6 1.66 -14.60 0.40
N PRO A 7 0.46 -14.04 0.17
CA PRO A 7 -0.21 -14.18 -1.12
C PRO A 7 0.66 -13.58 -2.22
N SER A 8 0.47 -14.01 -3.46
CA SER A 8 1.17 -13.40 -4.58
C SER A 8 0.71 -11.95 -4.77
N VAL A 9 1.59 -11.11 -5.33
CA VAL A 9 1.24 -9.72 -5.64
C VAL A 9 0.11 -9.64 -6.67
N GLY A 10 0.05 -10.59 -7.61
CA GLY A 10 -1.04 -10.69 -8.59
C GLY A 10 -2.39 -10.96 -7.93
N HIS A 11 -2.46 -11.89 -6.97
CA HIS A 11 -3.69 -12.15 -6.22
C HIS A 11 -4.16 -10.92 -5.42
N LEU A 12 -3.22 -10.18 -4.81
CA LEU A 12 -3.54 -8.93 -4.14
C LEU A 12 -4.08 -7.86 -5.11
N HIS A 13 -3.60 -7.83 -6.36
CA HIS A 13 -4.13 -6.94 -7.38
C HIS A 13 -5.58 -7.28 -7.76
N GLU A 14 -5.93 -8.56 -7.87
CA GLU A 14 -7.32 -9.00 -8.08
C GLU A 14 -8.24 -8.53 -6.95
N ILE A 15 -7.80 -8.69 -5.70
CA ILE A 15 -8.53 -8.20 -4.52
C ILE A 15 -8.71 -6.68 -4.57
N LEU A 16 -7.67 -5.93 -4.92
CA LEU A 16 -7.75 -4.47 -5.05
C LEU A 16 -8.77 -4.06 -6.12
N THR A 17 -8.74 -4.71 -7.29
CA THR A 17 -9.67 -4.45 -8.39
C THR A 17 -11.10 -4.77 -7.98
N TYR A 18 -11.31 -5.92 -7.34
CA TYR A 18 -12.62 -6.29 -6.79
C TYR A 18 -13.10 -5.27 -5.76
N ALA A 19 -12.28 -4.91 -4.78
CA ALA A 19 -12.62 -3.94 -3.74
C ALA A 19 -13.02 -2.59 -4.33
N LYS A 20 -12.27 -2.08 -5.32
CA LYS A 20 -12.61 -0.85 -6.04
C LYS A 20 -13.91 -0.92 -6.84
N SER A 21 -14.28 -2.10 -7.33
CA SER A 21 -15.56 -2.29 -8.04
C SER A 21 -16.77 -2.27 -7.09
N LYS A 22 -16.55 -2.55 -5.80
CA LYS A 22 -17.61 -2.68 -4.78
C LYS A 22 -17.69 -1.49 -3.83
N LEU A 23 -16.56 -0.88 -3.50
CA LEU A 23 -16.47 0.19 -2.51
C LEU A 23 -16.36 1.54 -3.20
N LYS A 24 -17.11 2.53 -2.71
CA LYS A 24 -17.01 3.93 -3.16
C LYS A 24 -15.91 4.69 -2.40
N GLN A 25 -15.46 4.14 -1.27
CA GLN A 25 -14.48 4.75 -0.38
C GLN A 25 -13.04 4.53 -0.88
N PRO A 26 -12.11 5.45 -0.58
CA PRO A 26 -10.71 5.24 -0.87
C PRO A 26 -10.13 4.01 -0.16
N ILE A 27 -9.41 3.18 -0.90
CA ILE A 27 -8.70 2.03 -0.34
C ILE A 27 -7.39 2.50 0.32
N THR A 28 -7.10 1.95 1.51
CA THR A 28 -5.85 2.19 2.26
C THR A 28 -5.05 0.91 2.36
N LEU A 29 -3.73 0.97 2.11
CA LEU A 29 -2.84 -0.17 2.29
C LEU A 29 -2.30 -0.22 3.74
N GLY A 30 -2.81 -1.17 4.53
CA GLY A 30 -2.48 -1.35 5.95
C GLY A 30 -1.08 -1.92 6.23
N CYS A 31 -0.62 -1.83 7.48
CA CYS A 31 0.76 -2.11 7.89
C CYS A 31 1.19 -3.59 7.84
N MET A 32 0.24 -4.52 7.92
CA MET A 32 0.49 -5.95 8.07
C MET A 32 0.85 -6.60 6.73
N ARG A 33 2.10 -6.41 6.31
CA ARG A 33 2.68 -7.01 5.10
C ARG A 33 4.16 -7.37 5.32
N PRO A 34 4.67 -8.51 4.83
CA PRO A 34 6.07 -8.89 4.98
C PRO A 34 7.04 -7.79 4.53
N SER A 35 8.19 -7.67 5.18
CA SER A 35 9.22 -6.69 4.84
C SER A 35 9.99 -7.07 3.56
N GLY A 36 10.98 -6.26 3.19
CA GLY A 36 11.86 -6.56 2.05
C GLY A 36 11.23 -6.36 0.68
N LEU A 37 11.61 -7.20 -0.28
CA LEU A 37 11.24 -7.05 -1.70
C LEU A 37 9.73 -7.13 -1.91
N TYR A 38 9.04 -7.95 -1.12
CA TYR A 38 7.58 -8.07 -1.16
C TYR A 38 6.90 -6.72 -0.92
N ARG A 39 7.23 -6.05 0.20
CA ARG A 39 6.69 -4.73 0.52
C ARG A 39 7.02 -3.69 -0.54
N LYS A 40 8.28 -3.68 -1.01
CA LYS A 40 8.73 -2.75 -2.05
C LYS A 40 7.86 -2.86 -3.30
N ASN A 41 7.67 -4.08 -3.81
CA ASN A 41 6.93 -4.31 -5.04
C ASN A 41 5.44 -4.00 -4.86
N LEU A 42 4.86 -4.45 -3.74
CA LEU A 42 3.44 -4.24 -3.45
C LEU A 42 3.10 -2.75 -3.33
N ASP A 43 3.90 -1.97 -2.60
CA ASP A 43 3.67 -0.55 -2.38
C ASP A 43 3.69 0.24 -3.70
N ILE A 44 4.66 -0.06 -4.57
CA ILE A 44 4.77 0.59 -5.89
C ILE A 44 3.54 0.26 -6.74
N ILE A 45 3.17 -1.02 -6.84
CA ILE A 45 2.02 -1.46 -7.64
C ILE A 45 0.72 -0.82 -7.13
N TYR A 46 0.49 -0.84 -5.82
CA TYR A 46 -0.70 -0.25 -5.23
C TYR A 46 -0.78 1.26 -5.47
N TRP A 47 0.35 1.98 -5.38
CA TRP A 47 0.40 3.40 -5.71
C TRP A 47 0.05 3.68 -7.18
N MET A 48 0.59 2.88 -8.11
CA MET A 48 0.30 2.96 -9.54
C MET A 48 -1.17 2.70 -9.84
N HIS A 49 -1.80 1.78 -9.09
CA HIS A 49 -3.23 1.56 -9.14
C HIS A 49 -4.04 2.55 -8.30
N GLY A 50 -3.48 3.71 -7.92
CA GLY A 50 -4.24 4.81 -7.33
C GLY A 50 -4.54 4.68 -5.84
N VAL A 51 -3.90 3.75 -5.11
CA VAL A 51 -3.95 3.74 -3.64
C VAL A 51 -3.05 4.86 -3.12
N LYS A 52 -3.67 5.90 -2.53
CA LYS A 52 -2.95 7.13 -2.11
C LYS A 52 -2.63 7.20 -0.62
N LYS A 53 -3.20 6.31 0.19
CA LYS A 53 -2.90 6.18 1.61
C LYS A 53 -2.22 4.84 1.88
N ILE A 54 -0.94 4.89 2.23
CA ILE A 54 -0.11 3.70 2.46
C ILE A 54 0.54 3.84 3.83
N VAL A 55 0.28 2.86 4.70
CA VAL A 55 0.82 2.83 6.06
C VAL A 55 2.22 2.25 6.02
N MET A 56 3.18 2.93 6.65
CA MET A 56 4.60 2.55 6.72
C MET A 56 5.16 2.09 5.35
N PRO A 57 5.13 2.96 4.32
CA PRO A 57 5.56 2.60 2.98
C PRO A 57 7.04 2.24 2.94
N HIS A 58 7.41 1.35 2.02
CA HIS A 58 8.81 1.07 1.74
C HIS A 58 9.53 2.34 1.27
N ARG A 59 10.73 2.60 1.79
CA ARG A 59 11.54 3.80 1.50
C ARG A 59 11.69 4.10 0.01
N THR A 60 11.79 3.07 -0.83
CA THR A 60 11.91 3.22 -2.29
C THR A 60 10.73 3.99 -2.89
N LEU A 61 9.50 3.69 -2.48
CA LEU A 61 8.33 4.42 -2.98
C LEU A 61 8.44 5.89 -2.57
N VAL A 62 8.76 6.17 -1.30
CA VAL A 62 8.92 7.54 -0.79
C VAL A 62 9.99 8.30 -1.59
N THR A 63 11.14 7.69 -1.87
CA THR A 63 12.20 8.30 -2.67
C THR A 63 11.73 8.61 -4.10
N ILE A 64 11.04 7.67 -4.75
CA ILE A 64 10.47 7.87 -6.09
C ILE A 64 9.51 9.07 -6.07
N LEU A 65 8.55 9.09 -5.13
CA LEU A 65 7.57 10.16 -5.03
C LEU A 65 8.22 11.53 -4.78
N LYS A 66 9.22 11.60 -3.91
CA LYS A 66 9.99 12.84 -3.68
C LYS A 66 10.74 13.30 -4.93
N LYS A 67 11.39 12.38 -5.67
CA LYS A 67 12.10 12.69 -6.92
C LYS A 67 11.15 13.29 -7.96
N HIS A 68 9.90 12.83 -8.00
CA HIS A 68 8.86 13.32 -8.89
C HIS A 68 8.03 14.47 -8.30
N GLN A 69 8.50 15.10 -7.20
CA GLN A 69 7.85 16.25 -6.56
C GLN A 69 6.38 15.99 -6.15
N VAL A 70 6.02 14.73 -5.88
CA VAL A 70 4.70 14.39 -5.38
C VAL A 70 4.59 14.87 -3.93
N LYS A 71 3.52 15.60 -3.61
CA LYS A 71 3.23 16.03 -2.24
C LYS A 71 2.95 14.81 -1.36
N ILE A 72 3.75 14.64 -0.30
CA ILE A 72 3.59 13.58 0.70
C ILE A 72 3.17 14.20 2.02
N ASN A 73 1.98 13.85 2.50
CA ASN A 73 1.53 14.20 3.84
C ASN A 73 1.80 13.02 4.77
N ILE A 74 2.52 13.25 5.86
CA ILE A 74 2.87 12.22 6.85
C ILE A 74 2.02 12.45 8.10
N PHE A 75 1.41 11.36 8.57
CA PHE A 75 0.60 11.35 9.79
C PHE A 75 1.20 10.32 10.75
N ASN A 76 1.34 10.69 12.03
CA ASN A 76 2.05 9.89 13.05
C ASN A 76 1.11 9.10 13.97
N ASN A 77 -0.18 9.09 13.67
CA ASN A 77 -1.22 8.35 14.40
C ASN A 77 -1.56 7.03 13.69
N CYS A 78 -2.23 6.14 14.42
CA CYS A 78 -2.64 4.84 13.88
C CYS A 78 -3.52 5.00 12.64
N CYS A 79 -3.34 4.13 11.65
CA CYS A 79 -4.14 4.15 10.43
C CYS A 79 -5.64 3.95 10.67
N ALA A 80 -6.01 3.27 11.75
CA ALA A 80 -7.38 3.09 12.21
C ALA A 80 -8.04 4.39 12.71
N LEU A 81 -7.27 5.43 13.02
CA LEU A 81 -7.75 6.68 13.63
C LEU A 81 -7.90 7.84 12.63
N ASN A 82 -7.65 7.62 11.33
CA ASN A 82 -7.75 8.66 10.29
C ASN A 82 -8.67 8.26 9.13
N ILE A 83 -9.79 7.61 9.40
CA ILE A 83 -10.74 7.21 8.34
C ILE A 83 -11.40 8.45 7.74
#